data_AF-A0A2D3W836-F1
#
_entry.id   AF-A0A2D3W836-F1
#
_cell.length_a   1.000
_cell.length_b   1.000
_cell.length_c   1.000
_cell.angle_alpha   90.00
_cell.angle_beta   90.00
_cell.angle_gamma   90.00
#
_symmetry.space_group_name_H-M   'P 1'
#
loop_
_entity.id
_entity.type
_entity.pdbx_description
1 polymer ?
#
loop_
_entity_poly.entity_id
_entity_poly.type
_entity_poly.pdbx_seq_one_letter_code
_entity_poly.pdbx_strand_id
1 'polypeptide(L)'
;MKTDTFANEIQRRYSGLNPTVLTLQELREVTVNTLKETTLSLHNELEDLMVQKEQIERHIARKSDELQQLKYRFFDVLEKMFSEDDAMLEKLHQIKIQSVDLLDILEEMVESAIITTLERASDIEETLHEIIKEITFETLNANVLNAIRIRRILASILQTALNLAEATPNQADTILRGTLLGIRSALYKSIEKFHQYLLYVPEEVKALYRDEYKTIENELDHIDTLFTQVIHSLSHRNAPAIIAKLESMSQDIRFDTEEIKHLSKETVELLRTRLSKLKRGVTEQGNKLLQSKSAQEAKAMGVRAWSVAKSAMNGAIKGAKEAMDKK
;
A
#
# COMPACT_ATOMS: atom_id res chain seq x y z
N MET A 1 13.32 22.95 16.01
CA MET A 1 13.40 23.91 17.13
C MET A 1 12.66 23.35 18.35
N LYS A 2 13.22 23.45 19.56
CA LYS A 2 12.46 23.17 20.79
C LYS A 2 11.40 24.27 20.96
N THR A 3 10.18 23.89 21.32
CA THR A 3 8.99 24.77 21.39
C THR A 3 9.22 26.00 22.30
N ASP A 4 10.04 25.85 23.34
CA ASP A 4 10.40 26.93 24.27
C ASP A 4 11.29 28.01 23.64
N THR A 5 12.06 27.68 22.60
CA THR A 5 12.93 28.64 21.89
C THR A 5 12.12 29.53 20.95
N PHE A 6 11.09 28.95 20.30
CA PHE A 6 10.18 29.65 19.39
C PHE A 6 9.32 30.70 20.11
N ALA A 7 8.77 30.34 21.28
CA ALA A 7 7.96 31.25 22.09
C ALA A 7 8.77 32.46 22.58
N ASN A 8 10.00 32.23 23.04
CA ASN A 8 10.90 33.30 23.52
C ASN A 8 11.33 34.27 22.39
N GLU A 9 11.52 33.76 21.17
CA GLU A 9 11.93 34.57 20.02
C GLU A 9 10.80 35.45 19.48
N ILE A 10 9.57 34.91 19.44
CA ILE A 10 8.36 35.71 19.15
C ILE A 10 8.14 36.77 20.23
N GLN A 11 8.23 36.38 21.50
CA GLN A 11 8.03 37.31 22.63
C GLN A 11 9.04 38.47 22.60
N ARG A 12 10.31 38.19 22.27
CA ARG A 12 11.35 39.22 22.10
C ARG A 12 11.06 40.17 20.94
N ARG A 13 10.64 39.67 19.76
CA ARG A 13 10.34 40.51 18.59
C ARG A 13 9.10 41.39 18.77
N TYR A 14 8.08 40.89 19.46
CA TYR A 14 6.85 41.65 19.70
C TYR A 14 6.90 42.55 20.93
N SER A 15 7.83 42.33 21.86
CA SER A 15 7.99 43.15 23.08
C SER A 15 8.43 44.60 22.86
N GLY A 16 8.92 44.94 21.66
CA GLY A 16 9.29 46.31 21.28
C GLY A 16 8.25 47.07 20.45
N LEU A 17 7.12 46.45 20.10
CA LEU A 17 6.09 47.06 19.26
C LEU A 17 5.05 47.76 20.14
N ASN A 18 4.76 49.04 19.85
CA ASN A 18 3.77 49.81 20.59
C ASN A 18 2.35 49.51 20.02
N PRO A 19 1.46 48.82 20.76
CA PRO A 19 0.21 48.28 20.20
C PRO A 19 -0.80 49.34 19.75
N THR A 20 -0.59 50.60 20.13
CA THR A 20 -1.48 51.74 19.87
C THR A 20 -1.12 52.55 18.63
N VAL A 21 -0.04 52.18 17.92
CA VAL A 21 0.49 52.96 16.77
C VAL A 21 0.41 52.19 15.44
N LEU A 22 0.38 50.86 15.47
CA LEU A 22 0.36 50.04 14.25
C LEU A 22 -1.03 49.96 13.64
N THR A 23 -1.15 50.30 12.36
CA THR A 23 -2.33 49.99 11.56
C THR A 23 -2.45 48.48 11.32
N LEU A 24 -3.66 48.02 11.00
CA LEU A 24 -3.92 46.59 10.74
C LEU A 24 -3.10 46.05 9.57
N GLN A 25 -2.75 46.91 8.60
CA GLN A 25 -1.92 46.55 7.46
C GLN A 25 -0.45 46.35 7.86
N GLU A 26 0.09 47.23 8.68
CA GLU A 26 1.47 47.13 9.18
C GLU A 26 1.64 45.94 10.15
N LEU A 27 0.64 45.67 11.00
CA LEU A 27 0.65 44.50 11.87
C LEU A 27 0.63 43.19 11.07
N ARG A 28 -0.14 43.14 9.99
CA ARG A 28 -0.19 41.98 9.08
C ARG A 28 1.17 41.74 8.42
N GLU A 29 1.79 42.80 7.93
CA GLU A 29 3.09 42.73 7.26
C GLU A 29 4.19 42.24 8.20
N VAL A 30 4.29 42.80 9.41
CA VAL A 30 5.23 42.36 10.45
C VAL A 30 5.00 40.91 10.83
N THR A 31 3.74 40.48 10.93
CA THR A 31 3.38 39.11 11.32
C THR A 31 3.73 38.10 10.23
N VAL A 32 3.42 38.42 8.96
CA VAL A 32 3.75 37.55 7.82
C VAL A 32 5.28 37.43 7.65
N ASN A 33 6.01 38.54 7.79
CA ASN A 33 7.47 38.53 7.67
C ASN A 33 8.13 37.76 8.82
N THR A 34 7.68 37.98 10.06
CA THR A 34 8.19 37.23 11.23
C THR A 34 7.88 35.75 11.14
N LEU A 35 6.68 35.38 10.68
CA LEU A 35 6.31 33.98 10.45
C LEU A 35 7.20 33.35 9.39
N LYS A 36 7.44 34.03 8.26
CA LYS A 36 8.28 33.54 7.18
C LYS A 36 9.73 33.34 7.63
N GLU A 37 10.30 34.29 8.36
CA GLU A 37 11.67 34.19 8.87
C GLU A 37 11.84 33.06 9.89
N THR A 38 10.88 32.92 10.81
CA THR A 38 10.97 31.91 11.88
C THR A 38 10.71 30.49 11.39
N THR A 39 9.98 30.31 10.28
CA THR A 39 9.72 29.00 9.68
C THR A 39 10.70 28.63 8.56
N LEU A 40 11.47 29.60 8.03
CA LEU A 40 12.37 29.40 6.89
C LEU A 40 13.35 28.25 7.10
N SER A 41 13.98 28.16 8.27
CA SER A 41 14.93 27.08 8.57
C SER A 41 14.28 25.70 8.52
N LEU A 42 13.04 25.56 9.02
CA LEU A 42 12.32 24.30 9.04
C LEU A 42 11.78 23.95 7.65
N HIS A 43 11.38 24.96 6.88
CA HIS A 43 10.97 24.80 5.49
C HIS A 43 12.12 24.31 4.61
N ASN A 44 13.31 24.91 4.75
CA ASN A 44 14.51 24.48 4.04
C ASN A 44 14.93 23.06 4.44
N GLU A 45 14.89 22.74 5.74
CA GLU A 45 15.19 21.39 6.23
C GLU A 45 14.19 20.35 5.67
N LEU A 46 12.91 20.72 5.54
CA LEU A 46 11.89 19.89 4.91
C LEU A 46 12.16 19.69 3.41
N GLU A 47 12.50 20.74 2.67
CA GLU A 47 12.86 20.64 1.25
C GLU A 47 14.10 19.74 1.05
N ASP A 48 15.12 19.90 1.88
CA ASP A 48 16.32 19.05 1.87
C ASP A 48 15.97 17.58 2.14
N LEU A 49 15.10 17.32 3.11
CA LEU A 49 14.60 15.96 3.39
C LEU A 49 13.78 15.38 2.23
N MET A 50 12.99 16.20 1.53
CA MET A 50 12.24 15.77 0.35
C MET A 50 13.18 15.39 -0.80
N VAL A 51 14.23 16.17 -1.03
CA VAL A 51 15.26 15.86 -2.04
C VAL A 51 16.00 14.58 -1.67
N GLN A 52 16.38 14.41 -0.40
CA GLN A 52 17.02 13.18 0.09
C GLN A 52 16.11 11.97 -0.09
N LYS A 53 14.82 12.09 0.21
CA LYS A 53 13.82 11.04 -0.03
C LYS A 53 13.80 10.63 -1.51
N GLU A 54 13.70 11.58 -2.43
CA GLU A 54 13.68 11.28 -3.87
C GLU A 54 15.00 10.64 -4.35
N GLN A 55 16.14 11.04 -3.79
CA GLN A 55 17.43 10.41 -4.07
C GLN A 55 17.51 8.97 -3.56
N ILE A 56 16.98 8.70 -2.36
CA ILE A 56 16.91 7.35 -1.77
C ILE A 56 15.97 6.48 -2.61
N GLU A 57 14.80 6.98 -2.99
CA GLU A 57 13.85 6.25 -3.85
C GLU A 57 14.48 5.87 -5.19
N ARG A 58 15.24 6.78 -5.83
CA ARG A 58 16.01 6.47 -7.05
C ARG A 58 17.09 5.43 -6.82
N HIS A 59 17.78 5.46 -5.68
CA HIS A 59 18.79 4.44 -5.35
C HIS A 59 18.17 3.07 -5.11
N ILE A 60 17.03 3.01 -4.41
CA ILE A 60 16.26 1.78 -4.21
C ILE A 60 15.85 1.20 -5.57
N ALA A 61 15.31 2.03 -6.47
CA ALA A 61 14.91 1.58 -7.81
C ALA A 61 16.09 0.98 -8.60
N ARG A 62 17.25 1.65 -8.61
CA ARG A 62 18.46 1.13 -9.25
C ARG A 62 18.95 -0.18 -8.63
N LYS A 63 18.97 -0.27 -7.29
CA LYS A 63 19.41 -1.50 -6.62
C LYS A 63 18.43 -2.65 -6.80
N SER A 64 17.14 -2.36 -6.94
CA SER A 64 16.13 -3.35 -7.30
C SER A 64 16.39 -3.93 -8.69
N ASP A 65 16.68 -3.07 -9.68
CA ASP A 65 17.04 -3.49 -11.04
C ASP A 65 18.35 -4.30 -11.07
N GLU A 66 19.39 -3.83 -10.38
CA GLU A 66 20.67 -4.58 -10.25
C GLU A 66 20.46 -5.96 -9.61
N LEU A 67 19.67 -6.04 -8.53
CA LEU A 67 19.36 -7.30 -7.86
C LEU A 67 18.64 -8.26 -8.80
N GLN A 68 17.70 -7.75 -9.58
CA GLN A 68 16.93 -8.53 -10.53
C GLN A 68 17.81 -9.07 -11.66
N GLN A 69 18.66 -8.22 -12.27
CA GLN A 69 19.64 -8.65 -13.27
C GLN A 69 20.62 -9.70 -12.74
N LEU A 70 20.98 -9.62 -11.46
CA LEU A 70 21.84 -10.62 -10.82
C LEU A 70 21.12 -11.96 -10.65
N LYS A 71 19.83 -11.94 -10.26
CA LYS A 71 19.00 -13.14 -10.19
C LYS A 71 18.86 -13.81 -11.56
N TYR A 72 18.58 -13.05 -12.62
CA TYR A 72 18.54 -13.59 -13.98
C TYR A 72 19.85 -14.26 -14.37
N ARG A 73 20.98 -13.55 -14.20
CA ARG A 73 22.30 -14.11 -14.49
C ARG A 73 22.59 -15.39 -13.71
N PHE A 74 22.17 -15.46 -12.45
CA PHE A 74 22.31 -16.65 -11.64
C PHE A 74 21.55 -17.83 -12.23
N PHE A 75 20.28 -17.64 -12.61
CA PHE A 75 19.48 -18.69 -13.22
C PHE A 75 19.97 -19.09 -14.60
N ASP A 76 20.42 -18.16 -15.44
CA ASP A 76 20.97 -18.47 -16.76
C ASP A 76 22.25 -19.32 -16.66
N VAL A 77 23.06 -19.10 -15.62
CA VAL A 77 24.23 -19.95 -15.32
C VAL A 77 23.78 -21.35 -14.89
N LEU A 78 22.76 -21.45 -14.02
CA LEU A 78 22.22 -22.74 -13.60
C LEU A 78 21.57 -23.51 -14.77
N GLU A 79 20.79 -22.85 -15.63
CA GLU A 79 20.15 -23.46 -16.79
C GLU A 79 21.19 -24.04 -17.76
N LYS A 80 22.32 -23.33 -17.96
CA LYS A 80 23.44 -23.85 -18.75
C LYS A 80 24.14 -25.05 -18.12
N MET A 81 24.18 -25.13 -16.79
CA MET A 81 24.77 -26.29 -16.10
C MET A 81 23.88 -27.52 -16.12
N PHE A 82 22.55 -27.34 -16.19
CA PHE A 82 21.58 -28.44 -16.21
C PHE A 82 20.97 -28.68 -17.59
N SER A 83 21.59 -28.19 -18.67
CA SER A 83 21.01 -28.21 -20.02
C SER A 83 20.70 -29.60 -20.58
N GLU A 84 21.25 -30.66 -19.98
CA GLU A 84 21.04 -32.06 -20.38
C GLU A 84 20.04 -32.83 -19.48
N ASP A 85 19.50 -32.19 -18.43
CA ASP A 85 18.56 -32.80 -17.48
C ASP A 85 17.25 -32.00 -17.44
N ASP A 86 16.31 -32.40 -18.31
CA ASP A 86 14.99 -31.78 -18.43
C ASP A 86 14.21 -31.75 -17.10
N ALA A 87 14.37 -32.77 -16.25
CA ALA A 87 13.68 -32.84 -14.96
C ALA A 87 14.26 -31.88 -13.93
N MET A 88 15.57 -31.61 -14.00
CA MET A 88 16.21 -30.56 -13.20
C MET A 88 15.91 -29.16 -13.74
N LEU A 89 15.84 -28.98 -15.05
CA LEU A 89 15.43 -27.72 -15.67
C LEU A 89 14.00 -27.34 -15.26
N GLU A 90 13.06 -28.29 -15.28
CA GLU A 90 11.67 -28.03 -14.87
C GLU A 90 11.58 -27.52 -13.42
N LYS A 91 12.31 -28.19 -12.50
CA LYS A 91 12.41 -27.74 -11.09
C LYS A 91 13.11 -26.39 -10.97
N LEU A 92 14.16 -26.16 -11.77
CA LEU A 92 14.88 -24.90 -11.76
C LEU A 92 14.01 -23.75 -12.26
N HIS A 93 13.23 -23.95 -13.31
CA HIS A 93 12.28 -22.98 -13.82
C HIS A 93 11.21 -22.67 -12.78
N GLN A 94 10.70 -23.68 -12.05
CA GLN A 94 9.79 -23.47 -10.93
C GLN A 94 10.43 -22.61 -9.82
N ILE A 95 11.69 -22.86 -9.48
CA ILE A 95 12.43 -22.06 -8.49
C ILE A 95 12.68 -20.64 -9.02
N LYS A 96 13.03 -20.47 -10.30
CA LYS A 96 13.23 -19.18 -10.98
C LYS A 96 11.97 -18.33 -10.90
N ILE A 97 10.82 -18.95 -11.21
CA ILE A 97 9.49 -18.34 -11.11
C ILE A 97 9.23 -17.83 -9.68
N GLN A 98 9.59 -18.60 -8.66
CA GLN A 98 9.35 -18.21 -7.27
C GLN A 98 10.31 -17.14 -6.71
N SER A 99 11.44 -16.89 -7.37
CA SER A 99 12.54 -16.09 -6.78
C SER A 99 12.92 -14.83 -7.58
N VAL A 100 12.55 -14.75 -8.85
CA VAL A 100 12.63 -13.55 -9.69
C VAL A 100 11.34 -12.74 -9.52
N ASP A 101 11.39 -11.40 -9.58
CA ASP A 101 10.14 -10.62 -9.61
C ASP A 101 9.42 -10.91 -10.95
N LEU A 102 8.46 -11.84 -10.91
CA LEU A 102 7.74 -12.39 -12.06
C LEU A 102 7.13 -11.32 -12.95
N LEU A 103 6.85 -10.15 -12.38
CA LEU A 103 6.28 -9.04 -13.10
C LEU A 103 7.13 -8.59 -14.30
N ASP A 104 8.45 -8.67 -14.21
CA ASP A 104 9.34 -8.16 -15.26
C ASP A 104 9.45 -9.10 -16.47
N ILE A 105 9.05 -10.38 -16.31
CA ILE A 105 8.98 -11.38 -17.39
C ILE A 105 7.56 -11.90 -17.62
N LEU A 106 6.58 -11.23 -17.02
CA LEU A 106 5.18 -11.68 -17.02
C LEU A 106 4.64 -11.70 -18.44
N GLU A 107 4.98 -10.68 -19.23
CA GLU A 107 4.53 -10.55 -20.61
C GLU A 107 5.08 -11.69 -21.47
N GLU A 108 6.39 -11.94 -21.42
CA GLU A 108 7.04 -13.02 -22.19
C GLU A 108 6.57 -14.41 -21.74
N MET A 109 6.32 -14.60 -20.45
CA MET A 109 5.83 -15.86 -19.89
C MET A 109 4.41 -16.16 -20.35
N VAL A 110 3.52 -15.16 -20.27
CA VAL A 110 2.13 -15.28 -20.74
C VAL A 110 2.10 -15.48 -22.24
N GLU A 111 2.92 -14.74 -23.01
CA GLU A 111 3.00 -14.87 -24.46
C GLU A 111 3.43 -16.28 -24.86
N SER A 112 4.54 -16.76 -24.28
CA SER A 112 5.08 -18.10 -24.55
C SER A 112 4.10 -19.20 -24.16
N ALA A 113 3.43 -19.05 -23.01
CA ALA A 113 2.42 -19.99 -22.55
C ALA A 113 1.24 -20.06 -23.53
N ILE A 114 0.73 -18.92 -23.99
CA ILE A 114 -0.39 -18.87 -24.93
C ILE A 114 0.02 -19.49 -26.27
N ILE A 115 1.17 -19.09 -26.84
CA ILE A 115 1.66 -19.64 -28.11
C ILE A 115 1.83 -21.15 -28.03
N THR A 116 2.50 -21.64 -26.98
CA THR A 116 2.72 -23.08 -26.78
C THR A 116 1.40 -23.84 -26.67
N THR A 117 0.41 -23.25 -26.00
CA THR A 117 -0.92 -23.85 -25.86
C THR A 117 -1.64 -23.93 -27.21
N LEU A 118 -1.57 -22.86 -28.01
CA LEU A 118 -2.15 -22.84 -29.36
C LEU A 118 -1.49 -23.85 -30.30
N GLU A 119 -0.19 -24.11 -30.13
CA GLU A 119 0.57 -25.05 -30.97
C GLU A 119 0.34 -26.52 -30.58
N ARG A 120 0.13 -26.81 -29.29
CA ARG A 120 0.25 -28.18 -28.75
C ARG A 120 -1.01 -28.73 -28.09
N ALA A 121 -1.91 -27.87 -27.59
CA ALA A 121 -3.05 -28.33 -26.80
C ALA A 121 -4.24 -28.75 -27.68
N SER A 122 -4.91 -29.83 -27.28
CA SER A 122 -6.18 -30.24 -27.87
C SER A 122 -7.36 -29.44 -27.34
N ASP A 123 -7.31 -29.05 -26.06
CA ASP A 123 -8.30 -28.19 -25.41
C ASP A 123 -7.62 -26.88 -25.01
N ILE A 124 -7.62 -25.93 -25.94
CA ILE A 124 -6.91 -24.66 -25.81
C ILE A 124 -7.47 -23.84 -24.65
N GLU A 125 -8.81 -23.77 -24.51
CA GLU A 125 -9.42 -22.90 -23.50
C GLU A 125 -9.10 -23.35 -22.08
N GLU A 126 -9.31 -24.64 -21.79
CA GLU A 126 -9.06 -25.22 -20.47
C GLU A 126 -7.57 -25.19 -20.13
N THR A 127 -6.71 -25.50 -21.12
CA THR A 127 -5.25 -25.44 -20.90
C THR A 127 -4.79 -24.01 -20.62
N LEU A 128 -5.33 -23.02 -21.34
CA LEU A 128 -5.06 -21.60 -21.07
C LEU A 128 -5.57 -21.18 -19.70
N HIS A 129 -6.77 -21.60 -19.30
CA HIS A 129 -7.32 -21.34 -17.97
C HIS A 129 -6.32 -21.82 -16.91
N GLU A 130 -5.92 -23.08 -16.95
CA GLU A 130 -5.04 -23.67 -15.93
C GLU A 130 -3.66 -23.01 -15.88
N ILE A 131 -3.02 -22.75 -17.04
CA ILE A 131 -1.69 -22.14 -17.09
C ILE A 131 -1.74 -20.68 -16.65
N ILE A 132 -2.68 -19.89 -17.16
CA ILE A 132 -2.84 -18.48 -16.79
C ILE A 132 -3.20 -18.37 -15.30
N LYS A 133 -4.00 -19.29 -14.76
CA LYS A 133 -4.27 -19.37 -13.34
C LYS A 133 -2.99 -19.52 -12.52
N GLU A 134 -2.12 -20.45 -12.89
CA GLU A 134 -0.88 -20.71 -12.16
C GLU A 134 0.08 -19.51 -12.23
N ILE A 135 0.31 -18.98 -13.44
CA ILE A 135 1.16 -17.78 -13.65
C ILE A 135 0.63 -16.62 -12.83
N THR A 136 -0.67 -16.35 -12.89
CA THR A 136 -1.30 -15.26 -12.14
C THR A 136 -1.15 -15.47 -10.63
N PHE A 137 -1.41 -16.69 -10.14
CA PHE A 137 -1.36 -17.00 -8.71
C PHE A 137 0.05 -16.86 -8.13
N GLU A 138 1.07 -17.38 -8.82
CA GLU A 138 2.46 -17.27 -8.39
C GLU A 138 2.93 -15.81 -8.43
N THR A 139 2.55 -15.06 -9.47
CA THR A 139 2.90 -13.63 -9.61
C THR A 139 2.26 -12.77 -8.49
N LEU A 140 1.01 -13.08 -8.13
CA LEU A 140 0.30 -12.42 -7.04
C LEU A 140 0.94 -12.73 -5.68
N ASN A 141 1.25 -14.00 -5.41
CA ASN A 141 1.75 -14.48 -4.13
C ASN A 141 3.21 -14.12 -3.81
N ALA A 142 3.98 -13.63 -4.77
CA ALA A 142 5.37 -13.26 -4.55
C ALA A 142 5.56 -12.10 -3.52
N ASN A 143 4.51 -11.39 -3.11
CA ASN A 143 4.52 -10.34 -2.07
C ASN A 143 3.11 -10.12 -1.44
N VAL A 144 2.99 -9.16 -0.50
CA VAL A 144 1.71 -8.73 0.10
C VAL A 144 0.71 -8.25 -0.97
N LEU A 145 -0.56 -8.66 -0.85
CA LEU A 145 -1.66 -8.23 -1.72
C LEU A 145 -1.79 -6.69 -1.71
N ASN A 146 -1.70 -6.08 -2.90
CA ASN A 146 -1.77 -4.63 -3.12
C ASN A 146 -2.57 -4.40 -4.43
N ALA A 147 -3.60 -3.56 -4.43
CA ALA A 147 -4.49 -3.46 -5.60
C ALA A 147 -3.82 -2.77 -6.79
N ILE A 148 -2.89 -1.84 -6.56
CA ILE A 148 -2.08 -1.26 -7.66
C ILE A 148 -1.28 -2.38 -8.34
N ARG A 149 -0.68 -3.27 -7.54
CA ARG A 149 0.08 -4.43 -8.05
C ARG A 149 -0.83 -5.44 -8.74
N ILE A 150 -1.95 -5.81 -8.13
CA ILE A 150 -2.95 -6.73 -8.72
C ILE A 150 -3.39 -6.18 -10.07
N ARG A 151 -3.84 -4.91 -10.12
CA ARG A 151 -4.27 -4.27 -11.38
C ARG A 151 -3.17 -4.28 -12.43
N ARG A 152 -1.92 -3.99 -12.06
CA ARG A 152 -0.79 -4.01 -12.99
C ARG A 152 -0.53 -5.40 -13.55
N ILE A 153 -0.55 -6.44 -12.70
CA ILE A 153 -0.41 -7.84 -13.10
C ILE A 153 -1.54 -8.21 -14.06
N LEU A 154 -2.80 -7.99 -13.67
CA LEU A 154 -3.94 -8.38 -14.51
C LEU A 154 -3.95 -7.62 -15.84
N ALA A 155 -3.60 -6.33 -15.84
CA ALA A 155 -3.52 -5.52 -17.05
C ALA A 155 -2.44 -6.04 -18.00
N SER A 156 -1.27 -6.41 -17.47
CA SER A 156 -0.17 -6.97 -18.27
C SER A 156 -0.57 -8.30 -18.92
N ILE A 157 -1.12 -9.25 -18.14
CA ILE A 157 -1.60 -10.55 -18.66
C ILE A 157 -2.67 -10.35 -19.74
N LEU A 158 -3.68 -9.49 -19.48
CA LEU A 158 -4.76 -9.23 -20.42
C LEU A 158 -4.26 -8.49 -21.67
N GLN A 159 -3.30 -7.56 -21.55
CA GLN A 159 -2.72 -6.87 -22.70
C GLN A 159 -1.98 -7.84 -23.62
N THR A 160 -1.21 -8.77 -23.07
CA THR A 160 -0.53 -9.82 -23.84
C THR A 160 -1.55 -10.73 -24.55
N ALA A 161 -2.58 -11.17 -23.84
CA ALA A 161 -3.64 -11.98 -24.43
C ALA A 161 -4.42 -11.23 -25.53
N LEU A 162 -4.67 -9.93 -25.37
CA LEU A 162 -5.29 -9.08 -26.39
C LEU A 162 -4.42 -8.98 -27.64
N ASN A 163 -3.12 -8.72 -27.49
CA ASN A 163 -2.19 -8.66 -28.63
C ASN A 163 -2.22 -9.96 -29.45
N LEU A 164 -2.19 -11.11 -28.77
CA LEU A 164 -2.25 -12.42 -29.43
C LEU A 164 -3.62 -12.70 -30.05
N ALA A 165 -4.71 -12.35 -29.36
CA ALA A 165 -6.06 -12.50 -29.87
C ALA A 165 -6.31 -11.63 -31.12
N GLU A 166 -5.74 -10.42 -31.18
CA GLU A 166 -5.75 -9.59 -32.40
C GLU A 166 -4.95 -10.24 -33.53
N ALA A 167 -3.77 -10.81 -33.23
CA ALA A 167 -2.92 -11.50 -34.20
C ALA A 167 -3.51 -12.82 -34.72
N THR A 168 -4.33 -13.49 -33.92
CA THR A 168 -5.00 -14.76 -34.28
C THR A 168 -6.52 -14.68 -34.12
N PRO A 169 -7.25 -13.97 -35.00
CA PRO A 169 -8.69 -13.70 -34.83
C PRO A 169 -9.57 -14.95 -34.69
N ASN A 170 -9.18 -16.06 -35.32
CA ASN A 170 -9.92 -17.33 -35.26
C ASN A 170 -9.87 -18.00 -33.87
N GLN A 171 -8.88 -17.66 -33.06
CA GLN A 171 -8.69 -18.18 -31.70
C GLN A 171 -8.93 -17.10 -30.63
N ALA A 172 -9.32 -15.89 -31.03
CA ALA A 172 -9.45 -14.74 -30.14
C ALA A 172 -10.40 -15.02 -28.96
N ASP A 173 -11.54 -15.65 -29.21
CA ASP A 173 -12.53 -15.92 -28.16
C ASP A 173 -12.02 -16.93 -27.14
N THR A 174 -11.36 -17.98 -27.61
CA THR A 174 -10.74 -19.03 -26.78
C THR A 174 -9.60 -18.46 -25.92
N ILE A 175 -8.73 -17.62 -26.51
CA ILE A 175 -7.62 -16.97 -25.79
C ILE A 175 -8.15 -16.07 -24.69
N LEU A 176 -9.08 -15.17 -25.01
CA LEU A 176 -9.60 -14.19 -24.06
C LEU A 176 -10.42 -14.85 -22.95
N ARG A 177 -11.22 -15.86 -23.28
CA ARG A 177 -12.03 -16.60 -22.31
C ARG A 177 -11.18 -17.41 -21.34
N GLY A 178 -10.25 -18.22 -21.84
CA GLY A 178 -9.31 -18.99 -21.01
C GLY A 178 -8.48 -18.08 -20.10
N THR A 179 -7.98 -16.96 -20.63
CA THR A 179 -7.22 -15.97 -19.85
C THR A 179 -8.06 -15.35 -18.74
N LEU A 180 -9.30 -14.91 -19.03
CA LEU A 180 -10.19 -14.32 -18.03
C LEU A 180 -10.52 -15.30 -16.89
N LEU A 181 -10.83 -16.56 -17.23
CA LEU A 181 -11.12 -17.62 -16.26
C LEU A 181 -9.91 -17.91 -15.37
N GLY A 182 -8.72 -18.01 -15.98
CA GLY A 182 -7.46 -18.22 -15.28
C GLY A 182 -7.17 -17.12 -14.26
N ILE A 183 -7.27 -15.86 -14.69
CA ILE A 183 -7.06 -14.71 -13.81
C ILE A 183 -8.05 -14.73 -12.62
N ARG A 184 -9.33 -14.98 -12.87
CA ARG A 184 -10.36 -15.01 -11.81
C ARG A 184 -10.11 -16.11 -10.80
N SER A 185 -9.82 -17.31 -11.29
CA SER A 185 -9.49 -18.47 -10.46
C SER A 185 -8.26 -18.21 -9.59
N ALA A 186 -7.22 -17.58 -10.15
CA ALA A 186 -6.02 -17.24 -9.41
C ALA A 186 -6.28 -16.19 -8.32
N LEU A 187 -7.10 -15.19 -8.63
CA LEU A 187 -7.47 -14.14 -7.67
C LEU A 187 -8.26 -14.73 -6.50
N TYR A 188 -9.24 -15.59 -6.78
CA TYR A 188 -9.98 -16.32 -5.76
C TYR A 188 -9.02 -17.11 -4.86
N LYS A 189 -8.16 -17.96 -5.44
CA LYS A 189 -7.19 -18.78 -4.68
C LYS A 189 -6.24 -17.93 -3.84
N SER A 190 -5.82 -16.77 -4.35
CA SER A 190 -4.92 -15.87 -3.62
C SER A 190 -5.59 -15.27 -2.39
N ILE A 191 -6.85 -14.85 -2.52
CA ILE A 191 -7.65 -14.34 -1.39
C ILE A 191 -7.95 -15.48 -0.41
N GLU A 192 -8.28 -16.67 -0.89
CA GLU A 192 -8.55 -17.85 -0.05
C GLU A 192 -7.32 -18.23 0.79
N LYS A 193 -6.14 -18.29 0.16
CA LYS A 193 -4.87 -18.55 0.85
C LYS A 193 -4.58 -17.48 1.91
N PHE A 194 -4.84 -16.21 1.60
CA PHE A 194 -4.68 -15.13 2.58
C PHE A 194 -5.69 -15.22 3.72
N HIS A 195 -6.95 -15.56 3.42
CA HIS A 195 -7.98 -15.83 4.43
C HIS A 195 -7.54 -16.94 5.40
N GLN A 196 -7.09 -18.08 4.85
CA GLN A 196 -6.57 -19.18 5.64
C GLN A 196 -5.38 -18.75 6.51
N TYR A 197 -4.43 -17.99 5.94
CA TYR A 197 -3.30 -17.45 6.70
C TYR A 197 -3.76 -16.62 7.92
N LEU A 198 -4.78 -15.76 7.77
CA LEU A 198 -5.33 -14.96 8.87
C LEU A 198 -5.98 -15.81 9.97
N LEU A 199 -6.54 -16.97 9.63
CA LEU A 199 -7.14 -17.89 10.60
C LEU A 199 -6.08 -18.51 11.52
N TYR A 200 -4.92 -18.87 10.97
CA TYR A 200 -3.91 -19.69 11.66
C TYR A 200 -2.67 -18.92 12.16
N VAL A 201 -2.41 -17.70 11.68
CA VAL A 201 -1.22 -16.95 12.13
C VAL A 201 -1.31 -16.60 13.64
N PRO A 202 -0.20 -16.71 14.42
CA PRO A 202 -0.18 -16.34 15.84
C PRO A 202 -0.38 -14.84 16.07
N GLU A 203 -0.93 -14.44 17.22
CA GLU A 203 -1.27 -13.03 17.51
C GLU A 203 -0.02 -12.12 17.66
N GLU A 204 1.13 -12.69 18.05
CA GLU A 204 2.40 -12.00 18.23
C GLU A 204 2.98 -11.49 16.90
N VAL A 205 2.84 -12.29 15.84
CA VAL A 205 3.29 -11.93 14.48
C VAL A 205 2.36 -10.89 13.87
N LYS A 206 1.06 -10.90 14.22
CA LYS A 206 0.06 -9.96 13.68
C LYS A 206 0.26 -8.52 14.13
N ALA A 207 0.84 -8.29 15.32
CA ALA A 207 1.09 -6.94 15.82
C ALA A 207 2.10 -6.17 14.97
N LEU A 208 3.00 -6.88 14.27
CA LEU A 208 4.05 -6.31 13.43
C LEU A 208 3.53 -5.77 12.09
N TYR A 209 2.38 -6.26 11.62
CA TYR A 209 1.85 -5.96 10.28
C TYR A 209 0.56 -5.13 10.29
N ARG A 210 0.33 -4.36 11.37
CA ARG A 210 -0.93 -3.63 11.59
C ARG A 210 -1.25 -2.64 10.46
N ASP A 211 -0.25 -1.95 9.94
CA ASP A 211 -0.46 -0.92 8.93
C ASP A 211 -0.63 -1.56 7.53
N GLU A 212 0.09 -2.64 7.26
CA GLU A 212 -0.08 -3.49 6.09
C GLU A 212 -1.49 -4.09 6.02
N TYR A 213 -2.06 -4.50 7.16
CA TYR A 213 -3.44 -4.98 7.21
C TYR A 213 -4.48 -3.91 6.86
N LYS A 214 -4.27 -2.64 7.24
CA LYS A 214 -5.18 -1.57 6.80
C LYS A 214 -5.11 -1.33 5.30
N THR A 215 -3.92 -1.46 4.72
CA THR A 215 -3.79 -1.40 3.26
C THR A 215 -4.55 -2.55 2.64
N ILE A 216 -4.31 -3.79 3.04
CA ILE A 216 -5.01 -4.98 2.49
C ILE A 216 -6.53 -4.88 2.66
N GLU A 217 -7.03 -4.35 3.79
CA GLU A 217 -8.45 -4.10 4.04
C GLU A 217 -9.06 -3.24 2.92
N ASN A 218 -8.45 -2.08 2.65
CA ASN A 218 -8.91 -1.18 1.60
C ASN A 218 -8.85 -1.85 0.23
N GLU A 219 -7.82 -2.65 -0.06
CA GLU A 219 -7.66 -3.28 -1.36
C GLU A 219 -8.69 -4.38 -1.62
N LEU A 220 -9.00 -5.19 -0.61
CA LEU A 220 -10.03 -6.23 -0.68
C LEU A 220 -11.45 -5.62 -0.79
N ASP A 221 -11.71 -4.49 -0.13
CA ASP A 221 -13.00 -3.79 -0.20
C ASP A 221 -13.34 -3.29 -1.62
N HIS A 222 -12.34 -3.06 -2.49
CA HIS A 222 -12.53 -2.57 -3.86
C HIS A 222 -12.33 -3.64 -4.95
N ILE A 223 -12.26 -4.92 -4.57
CA ILE A 223 -11.99 -6.02 -5.52
C ILE A 223 -13.10 -6.19 -6.58
N ASP A 224 -14.33 -5.79 -6.23
CA ASP A 224 -15.54 -5.93 -7.04
C ASP A 224 -15.49 -5.11 -8.33
N THR A 225 -14.79 -3.98 -8.31
CA THR A 225 -14.62 -3.09 -9.47
C THR A 225 -13.33 -3.32 -10.23
N LEU A 226 -12.46 -4.20 -9.74
CA LEU A 226 -11.09 -4.36 -10.22
C LEU A 226 -11.04 -4.79 -11.70
N PHE A 227 -11.82 -5.80 -12.10
CA PHE A 227 -11.85 -6.26 -13.50
C PHE A 227 -12.35 -5.18 -14.46
N THR A 228 -13.43 -4.50 -14.10
CA THR A 228 -13.99 -3.41 -14.92
C THR A 228 -12.98 -2.29 -15.10
N GLN A 229 -12.27 -1.92 -14.03
CA GLN A 229 -11.24 -0.87 -14.08
C GLN A 229 -10.03 -1.29 -14.92
N VAL A 230 -9.59 -2.55 -14.82
CA VAL A 230 -8.50 -3.08 -15.65
C VAL A 230 -8.90 -3.07 -17.12
N ILE A 231 -10.06 -3.62 -17.48
CA ILE A 231 -10.55 -3.62 -18.87
C ILE A 231 -10.66 -2.20 -19.43
N HIS A 232 -11.23 -1.27 -18.65
CA HIS A 232 -11.34 0.13 -19.05
C HIS A 232 -9.97 0.80 -19.28
N SER A 233 -8.96 0.45 -18.48
CA SER A 233 -7.60 0.97 -18.67
C SER A 233 -6.95 0.50 -19.98
N LEU A 234 -7.36 -0.67 -20.49
CA LEU A 234 -6.86 -1.25 -21.73
C LEU A 234 -7.58 -0.69 -22.97
N SER A 235 -8.77 -0.11 -22.82
CA SER A 235 -9.60 0.37 -23.95
C SER A 235 -8.91 1.40 -24.85
N HIS A 236 -7.99 2.20 -24.31
CA HIS A 236 -7.31 3.28 -25.06
C HIS A 236 -6.15 2.79 -25.94
N ARG A 237 -5.73 1.54 -25.78
CA ARG A 237 -4.52 0.97 -26.41
C ARG A 237 -4.81 -0.19 -27.36
N ASN A 238 -6.07 -0.62 -27.46
CA ASN A 238 -6.49 -1.80 -28.19
C ASN A 238 -7.67 -1.48 -29.11
N ALA A 239 -7.91 -2.33 -30.12
CA ALA A 239 -9.00 -2.09 -31.05
C ALA A 239 -10.38 -2.13 -30.34
N PRO A 240 -11.31 -1.21 -30.66
CA PRO A 240 -12.63 -1.19 -30.02
C PRO A 240 -13.39 -2.51 -30.13
N ALA A 241 -13.23 -3.22 -31.25
CA ALA A 241 -13.90 -4.50 -31.49
C ALA A 241 -13.43 -5.61 -30.54
N ILE A 242 -12.12 -5.67 -30.23
CA ILE A 242 -11.60 -6.70 -29.34
C ILE A 242 -11.89 -6.39 -27.87
N ILE A 243 -11.87 -5.11 -27.50
CA ILE A 243 -12.28 -4.66 -26.16
C ILE A 243 -13.76 -4.97 -25.93
N ALA A 244 -14.63 -4.73 -26.90
CA ALA A 244 -16.04 -5.08 -26.79
C ALA A 244 -16.25 -6.60 -26.60
N LYS A 245 -15.45 -7.45 -27.27
CA LYS A 245 -15.45 -8.91 -27.02
C LYS A 245 -15.04 -9.23 -25.58
N LEU A 246 -13.93 -8.66 -25.10
CA LEU A 246 -13.44 -8.86 -23.73
C LEU A 246 -14.47 -8.40 -22.68
N GLU A 247 -15.12 -7.25 -22.90
CA GLU A 247 -16.18 -6.73 -22.03
C GLU A 247 -17.39 -7.67 -21.98
N SER A 248 -17.84 -8.17 -23.14
CA SER A 248 -18.93 -9.14 -23.21
C SER A 248 -18.60 -10.41 -22.42
N MET A 249 -17.44 -11.01 -22.68
CA MET A 249 -16.99 -12.23 -21.98
C MET A 249 -16.85 -12.01 -20.48
N SER A 250 -16.33 -10.85 -20.06
CA SER A 250 -16.20 -10.49 -18.66
C SER A 250 -17.57 -10.43 -17.95
N GLN A 251 -18.61 -9.98 -18.65
CA GLN A 251 -19.98 -9.97 -18.14
C GLN A 251 -20.64 -11.35 -18.14
N ASP A 252 -20.30 -12.22 -19.08
CA ASP A 252 -20.89 -13.57 -19.16
C ASP A 252 -20.39 -14.49 -18.04
N ILE A 253 -19.14 -14.29 -17.58
CA ILE A 253 -18.52 -15.08 -16.51
C ILE A 253 -18.92 -14.54 -15.10
N ARG A 254 -20.07 -13.87 -14.96
CA ARG A 254 -20.49 -13.12 -13.76
C ARG A 254 -20.53 -13.91 -12.44
N PHE A 255 -20.70 -15.23 -12.49
CA PHE A 255 -20.86 -16.05 -11.28
C PHE A 255 -19.59 -16.09 -10.42
N ASP A 256 -18.40 -16.13 -11.03
CA ASP A 256 -17.11 -16.18 -10.31
C ASP A 256 -16.81 -14.85 -9.58
N THR A 257 -17.31 -13.72 -10.10
CA THR A 257 -17.06 -12.39 -9.51
C THR A 257 -17.77 -12.21 -8.18
N GLU A 258 -18.97 -12.79 -8.00
CA GLU A 258 -19.70 -12.70 -6.74
C GLU A 258 -19.08 -13.58 -5.65
N GLU A 259 -18.47 -14.72 -6.01
CA GLU A 259 -17.73 -15.56 -5.06
C GLU A 259 -16.46 -14.87 -4.56
N ILE A 260 -15.67 -14.29 -5.47
CA ILE A 260 -14.49 -13.49 -5.12
C ILE A 260 -14.86 -12.35 -4.18
N LYS A 261 -15.98 -11.66 -4.47
CA LYS A 261 -16.49 -10.57 -3.65
C LYS A 261 -16.96 -11.03 -2.27
N HIS A 262 -17.66 -12.16 -2.18
CA HIS A 262 -18.08 -12.73 -0.90
C HIS A 262 -16.86 -13.09 -0.05
N LEU A 263 -15.93 -13.85 -0.62
CA LEU A 263 -14.69 -14.27 0.04
C LEU A 263 -13.86 -13.06 0.49
N SER A 264 -13.77 -12.03 -0.35
CA SER A 264 -13.07 -10.78 -0.02
C SER A 264 -13.66 -10.08 1.20
N LYS A 265 -15.00 -9.93 1.25
CA LYS A 265 -15.70 -9.33 2.40
C LYS A 265 -15.51 -10.13 3.68
N GLU A 266 -15.62 -11.45 3.59
CA GLU A 266 -15.40 -12.34 4.74
C GLU A 266 -13.97 -12.21 5.28
N THR A 267 -13.00 -12.14 4.37
CA THR A 267 -11.58 -11.94 4.69
C THR A 267 -11.33 -10.58 5.35
N VAL A 268 -11.98 -9.52 4.87
CA VAL A 268 -11.94 -8.18 5.49
C VAL A 268 -12.56 -8.19 6.89
N GLU A 269 -13.71 -8.84 7.08
CA GLU A 269 -14.35 -8.94 8.40
C GLU A 269 -13.49 -9.73 9.41
N LEU A 270 -12.87 -10.82 8.96
CA LEU A 270 -11.89 -11.57 9.74
C LEU A 270 -10.72 -10.66 10.14
N LEU A 271 -10.18 -9.91 9.19
CA LEU A 271 -9.08 -8.98 9.42
C LEU A 271 -9.44 -7.89 10.45
N ARG A 272 -10.59 -7.24 10.29
CA ARG A 272 -11.13 -6.24 11.24
C ARG A 272 -11.29 -6.81 12.64
N THR A 273 -11.85 -8.02 12.73
CA THR A 273 -12.04 -8.72 14.00
C THR A 273 -10.69 -8.97 14.69
N ARG A 274 -9.68 -9.41 13.96
CA ARG A 274 -8.33 -9.66 14.49
C ARG A 274 -7.64 -8.37 14.94
N LEU A 275 -7.67 -7.32 14.11
CA LEU A 275 -7.13 -6.00 14.45
C LEU A 275 -7.75 -5.42 15.74
N SER A 276 -9.07 -5.62 15.93
CA SER A 276 -9.77 -5.15 17.12
C SER A 276 -9.30 -5.84 18.41
N LYS A 277 -8.96 -7.14 18.34
CA LYS A 277 -8.43 -7.92 19.47
C LYS A 277 -7.02 -7.46 19.86
N LEU A 278 -6.15 -7.17 18.88
CA LEU A 278 -4.83 -6.60 19.13
C LEU A 278 -4.91 -5.23 19.82
N LYS A 279 -5.88 -4.38 19.43
CA LYS A 279 -6.11 -3.08 20.08
C LYS A 279 -6.51 -3.24 21.55
N ARG A 280 -7.34 -4.23 21.87
CA ARG A 280 -7.78 -4.54 23.24
C ARG A 280 -6.65 -5.01 24.15
N GLY A 281 -5.78 -5.92 23.69
CA GLY A 281 -4.65 -6.43 24.48
C GLY A 281 -3.66 -5.34 24.92
N VAL A 282 -3.33 -4.40 24.02
CA VAL A 282 -2.46 -3.24 24.33
C VAL A 282 -3.13 -2.29 25.35
N THR A 283 -4.44 -2.05 25.22
CA THR A 283 -5.17 -1.19 26.16
C THR A 283 -5.35 -1.81 27.54
N GLU A 284 -5.47 -3.13 27.67
CA GLU A 284 -5.56 -3.79 28.98
C GLU A 284 -4.24 -3.70 29.76
N GLN A 285 -3.11 -3.86 29.07
CA GLN A 285 -1.78 -3.74 29.67
C GLN A 285 -1.45 -2.28 30.01
N GLY A 286 -1.83 -1.32 29.15
CA GLY A 286 -1.77 0.10 29.43
C GLY A 286 -2.68 0.55 30.58
N ASN A 287 -3.90 0.00 30.68
CA ASN A 287 -4.80 0.27 31.79
C ASN A 287 -4.27 -0.28 33.12
N LYS A 288 -3.63 -1.46 33.14
CA LYS A 288 -2.95 -1.97 34.34
C LYS A 288 -1.82 -1.05 34.81
N LEU A 289 -1.05 -0.47 33.89
CA LEU A 289 0.01 0.50 34.20
C LEU A 289 -0.56 1.84 34.70
N LEU A 290 -1.64 2.33 34.10
CA LEU A 290 -2.31 3.58 34.51
C LEU A 290 -3.08 3.45 35.85
N GLN A 291 -3.50 2.24 36.21
CA GLN A 291 -4.10 1.93 37.51
C GLN A 291 -3.06 1.60 38.59
N SER A 292 -1.76 1.61 38.26
CA SER A 292 -0.70 1.43 39.27
C SER A 292 -0.70 2.58 40.27
N LYS A 293 -0.34 2.29 41.53
CA LYS A 293 -0.22 3.31 42.59
C LYS A 293 0.69 4.48 42.17
N SER A 294 1.77 4.19 41.45
CA SER A 294 2.70 5.21 40.95
C SER A 294 2.07 6.13 39.90
N ALA A 295 1.29 5.61 38.96
CA ALA A 295 0.61 6.43 37.96
C ALA A 295 -0.52 7.28 38.56
N GLN A 296 -1.22 6.76 39.58
CA GLN A 296 -2.23 7.51 40.34
C GLN A 296 -1.60 8.64 41.16
N GLU A 297 -0.45 8.40 41.79
CA GLU A 297 0.32 9.42 42.50
C GLU A 297 0.85 10.50 41.55
N ALA A 298 1.38 10.14 40.39
CA ALA A 298 1.83 11.10 39.38
C ALA A 298 0.68 11.98 38.86
N LYS A 299 -0.51 11.41 38.64
CA LYS A 299 -1.72 12.16 38.26
C LYS A 299 -2.18 13.11 39.37
N ALA A 300 -2.16 12.65 40.62
CA ALA A 300 -2.49 13.49 41.78
C ALA A 300 -1.50 14.65 41.95
N MET A 301 -0.20 14.42 41.71
CA MET A 301 0.81 15.48 41.72
C MET A 301 0.62 16.48 40.57
N GLY A 302 0.28 16.01 39.36
CA GLY A 302 -0.01 16.87 38.21
C GLY A 302 -1.21 17.79 38.44
N VAL A 303 -2.29 17.27 39.03
CA VAL A 303 -3.48 18.07 39.39
C VAL A 303 -3.15 19.12 40.44
N ARG A 304 -2.30 18.78 41.43
CA ARG A 304 -1.83 19.75 42.45
C ARG A 304 -0.95 20.84 41.82
N ALA A 305 -0.02 20.48 40.93
CA ALA A 305 0.84 21.44 40.23
C ALA A 305 0.01 22.42 39.36
N TRP A 306 -1.00 21.91 38.65
CA TRP A 306 -1.91 22.73 37.86
C TRP A 306 -2.78 23.67 38.74
N SER A 307 -3.27 23.18 39.88
CA SER A 307 -4.01 23.99 40.85
C SER A 307 -3.15 25.12 41.44
N VAL A 308 -1.86 24.85 41.70
CA VAL A 308 -0.92 25.87 42.20
C VAL A 308 -0.66 26.93 41.14
N ALA A 309 -0.45 26.54 39.88
CA ALA A 309 -0.27 27.47 38.77
C ALA A 309 -1.52 28.36 38.55
N LYS A 310 -2.72 27.79 38.65
CA LYS A 310 -3.98 28.54 38.53
C LYS A 310 -4.19 29.52 39.69
N SER A 311 -3.86 29.14 40.92
CA SER A 311 -3.92 30.02 42.09
C SER A 311 -2.88 31.15 42.02
N ALA A 312 -1.68 30.88 41.48
CA ALA A 312 -0.66 31.90 41.25
C ALA A 312 -1.09 32.92 40.16
N MET A 313 -1.72 32.46 39.08
CA MET A 313 -2.32 33.35 38.08
C MET A 313 -3.44 34.21 38.67
N ASN A 314 -4.35 33.63 39.44
CA ASN A 314 -5.45 34.38 40.06
C ASN A 314 -4.96 35.35 41.15
N GLY A 315 -3.92 34.98 41.90
CA GLY A 315 -3.25 35.86 42.87
C GLY A 315 -2.54 37.04 42.21
N ALA A 316 -1.86 36.81 41.08
CA ALA A 316 -1.24 37.86 40.28
C ALA A 316 -2.29 38.83 39.68
N ILE A 317 -3.42 38.30 39.21
CA ILE A 317 -4.55 39.11 38.69
C ILE A 317 -5.20 39.94 39.81
N LYS A 318 -5.37 39.37 41.01
CA LYS A 318 -5.96 40.08 42.16
C LYS A 318 -5.01 41.13 42.75
N GLY A 319 -3.71 40.82 42.85
CA GLY A 319 -2.68 41.76 43.28
C GLY A 319 -2.49 42.93 42.29
N ALA A 320 -2.60 42.67 40.99
CA ALA A 320 -2.61 43.73 39.98
C ALA A 320 -3.85 44.64 40.12
N LYS A 321 -5.01 44.09 40.50
CA LYS A 321 -6.26 44.85 40.69
C LYS A 321 -6.25 45.68 41.98
N GLU A 322 -5.78 45.13 43.10
CA GLU A 322 -5.65 45.85 44.38
C GLU A 322 -4.58 46.97 44.33
N ALA A 323 -3.54 46.82 43.49
CA ALA A 323 -2.54 47.85 43.24
C ALA A 323 -3.07 49.00 42.35
N MET A 324 -4.12 48.75 41.56
CA MET A 324 -4.83 49.76 40.78
C MET A 324 -5.87 50.52 41.62
N ASP A 325 -6.54 49.85 42.57
CA ASP A 325 -7.58 50.46 43.41
C ASP A 325 -7.03 51.28 44.62
N LYS A 326 -5.73 51.17 44.93
CA LYS A 326 -5.04 51.98 45.97
C LYS A 326 -4.39 53.27 45.43
N LYS A 327 -4.69 53.67 44.21
CA LYS A 327 -4.25 54.93 43.57
C LYS A 327 -5.43 55.85 43.34
#